data_AF-A0A135W163-F1
#
_entry.id   AF-A0A135W163-F1
#
_cell.length_a   1.000
_cell.length_b   1.000
_cell.length_c   1.000
_cell.angle_alpha   90.00
_cell.angle_beta   90.00
_cell.angle_gamma   90.00
#
_symmetry.space_group_name_H-M   'P 1'
#
loop_
_entity.id
_entity.type
_entity.pdbx_description
1 polymer ?
#
loop_
_entity_poly.entity_id
_entity_poly.type
_entity_poly.pdbx_seq_one_letter_code
_entity_poly.pdbx_strand_id
1 'polypeptide(L)'
;MKPFTADQPTGSHKELWPTQSVKDQTIAFINHVYKYCYKSYKNESEKYEKKYDCLYFVITAIGFAVTILIGLQKILEAHIGPLGDLFITCSIFILPSVSSVLLLLMNQKGFKKKLELREEARIYSKYLINEAKIRFGASTSDEEYQEIYKWLNTEIKKLQESQAKGYMAVHNVSEKTNG
;
A
#
# COMPACT_ATOMS: atom_id res chain seq x y z
N MET A 1 -25.12 -47.40 -7.27
CA MET A 1 -24.36 -46.28 -7.87
C MET A 1 -24.79 -46.14 -9.32
N LYS A 2 -25.46 -45.05 -9.69
CA LYS A 2 -25.81 -44.75 -11.08
C LYS A 2 -24.62 -44.07 -11.77
N PRO A 3 -24.31 -44.37 -13.04
CA PRO A 3 -23.26 -43.69 -13.77
C PRO A 3 -23.64 -42.22 -14.04
N PHE A 4 -22.65 -41.35 -13.94
CA PHE A 4 -22.75 -39.93 -14.26
C PHE A 4 -22.69 -39.77 -15.78
N THR A 5 -23.83 -39.51 -16.42
CA THR A 5 -23.89 -39.05 -17.81
C THR A 5 -23.53 -37.57 -17.82
N ALA A 6 -22.39 -37.24 -18.43
CA ALA A 6 -22.02 -35.86 -18.73
C ALA A 6 -22.88 -35.38 -19.89
N ASP A 7 -23.92 -34.60 -19.60
CA ASP A 7 -24.58 -33.78 -20.61
C ASP A 7 -23.56 -32.76 -21.11
N GLN A 8 -23.08 -32.95 -22.34
CA GLN A 8 -22.31 -31.95 -23.06
C GLN A 8 -23.24 -30.77 -23.36
N PRO A 9 -22.93 -29.53 -22.93
CA PRO A 9 -23.61 -28.37 -23.47
C PRO A 9 -23.08 -28.14 -24.88
N THR A 10 -23.78 -28.67 -25.88
CA THR A 10 -23.71 -28.19 -27.27
C THR A 10 -24.34 -26.80 -27.31
N GLY A 11 -23.55 -25.80 -26.98
CA GLY A 11 -23.91 -24.40 -27.08
C GLY A 11 -22.66 -23.62 -27.45
N SER A 12 -22.56 -23.26 -28.72
CA SER A 12 -21.52 -22.39 -29.26
C SER A 12 -21.65 -20.98 -28.65
N HIS A 13 -21.23 -20.80 -27.41
CA HIS A 13 -20.90 -19.48 -26.90
C HIS A 13 -19.51 -19.12 -27.43
N LYS A 14 -19.44 -18.80 -28.73
CA LYS A 14 -18.47 -17.79 -29.17
C LYS A 14 -18.89 -16.54 -28.41
N GLU A 15 -18.25 -16.26 -27.29
CA GLU A 15 -18.31 -14.95 -26.66
C GLU A 15 -18.10 -13.93 -27.77
N LEU A 16 -19.15 -13.17 -28.09
CA LEU A 16 -19.04 -11.97 -28.90
C LEU A 16 -18.22 -10.98 -28.07
N TRP A 17 -16.91 -11.10 -28.14
CA TRP A 17 -16.04 -9.95 -27.93
C TRP A 17 -16.53 -8.92 -28.94
N PRO A 18 -17.07 -7.77 -28.51
CA PRO A 18 -17.47 -6.77 -29.46
C PRO A 18 -16.24 -6.44 -30.28
N THR A 19 -16.40 -6.38 -31.60
CA THR A 19 -15.46 -5.76 -32.54
C THR A 19 -15.31 -4.29 -32.17
N GLN A 20 -14.69 -4.01 -31.03
CA GLN A 20 -14.33 -2.68 -30.59
C GLN A 20 -13.22 -2.20 -31.50
N SER A 21 -13.36 -0.97 -31.99
CA SER A 21 -12.29 -0.31 -32.74
C SER A 21 -11.01 -0.28 -31.90
N VAL A 22 -9.85 -0.27 -32.54
CA VAL A 22 -8.55 -0.23 -31.82
C VAL A 22 -8.51 0.98 -30.89
N LYS A 23 -9.05 2.11 -31.35
CA LYS A 23 -9.29 3.31 -30.54
C LYS A 23 -10.08 3.05 -29.25
N ASP A 24 -11.20 2.34 -29.34
CA ASP A 24 -12.06 2.03 -28.19
C ASP A 24 -11.37 1.10 -27.19
N GLN A 25 -10.58 0.14 -27.68
CA GLN A 25 -9.79 -0.75 -26.83
C GLN A 25 -8.71 0.01 -26.07
N THR A 26 -8.00 0.92 -26.75
CA THR A 26 -6.95 1.74 -26.15
C THR A 26 -7.52 2.65 -25.07
N ILE A 27 -8.63 3.34 -25.31
CA ILE A 27 -9.25 4.20 -24.30
C ILE A 27 -9.83 3.39 -23.13
N ALA A 28 -10.42 2.22 -23.39
CA ALA A 28 -10.88 1.31 -22.33
C ALA A 28 -9.70 0.86 -21.45
N PHE A 29 -8.54 0.58 -22.04
CA PHE A 29 -7.35 0.19 -21.30
C PHE A 29 -6.76 1.34 -20.48
N ILE A 30 -6.67 2.55 -21.04
CA ILE A 30 -6.25 3.76 -20.29
C ILE A 30 -7.15 3.97 -19.06
N ASN A 31 -8.46 3.84 -19.24
CA ASN A 31 -9.44 3.97 -18.15
C ASN A 31 -9.31 2.84 -17.13
N HIS A 32 -9.02 1.62 -17.58
CA HIS A 32 -8.74 0.49 -16.70
C HIS A 32 -7.51 0.77 -15.82
N VAL A 33 -6.41 1.23 -16.40
CA VAL A 33 -5.19 1.59 -15.65
C VAL A 33 -5.47 2.71 -14.65
N TYR A 34 -6.23 3.73 -15.03
CA TYR A 34 -6.64 4.80 -14.12
C TYR A 34 -7.44 4.27 -12.92
N LYS A 35 -8.45 3.44 -13.18
CA LYS A 35 -9.37 2.95 -12.14
C LYS A 35 -8.72 1.92 -11.22
N TYR A 36 -7.96 0.97 -11.76
CA TYR A 36 -7.50 -0.19 -11.00
C TYR A 36 -6.03 -0.11 -10.58
N CYS A 37 -5.18 0.61 -11.32
CA CYS A 37 -3.80 0.83 -10.87
C CYS A 37 -3.72 2.12 -10.06
N TYR A 38 -3.90 3.28 -10.70
CA TYR A 38 -3.66 4.58 -10.05
C TYR A 38 -4.56 4.82 -8.84
N LYS A 39 -5.89 4.67 -8.97
CA LYS A 39 -6.82 4.95 -7.87
C LYS A 39 -6.63 3.97 -6.71
N SER A 40 -6.30 2.71 -7.01
CA SER A 40 -5.97 1.70 -5.99
C SER A 40 -4.71 2.09 -5.22
N TYR A 41 -3.61 2.40 -5.91
CA TYR A 41 -2.36 2.85 -5.28
C TYR A 41 -2.56 4.13 -4.45
N LYS A 42 -3.34 5.10 -4.96
CA LYS A 42 -3.66 6.32 -4.21
C LYS A 42 -4.38 6.01 -2.90
N ASN A 43 -5.47 5.25 -2.95
CA ASN A 43 -6.28 4.95 -1.77
C ASN A 43 -5.49 4.14 -0.73
N GLU A 44 -4.71 3.14 -1.17
CA GLU A 44 -3.88 2.34 -0.28
C GLU A 44 -2.69 3.14 0.27
N SER A 45 -2.06 4.01 -0.52
CA SER A 45 -0.99 4.91 -0.03
C SER A 45 -1.49 5.79 1.11
N GLU A 46 -2.58 6.53 0.88
CA GLU A 46 -3.19 7.42 1.89
C GLU A 46 -3.61 6.66 3.16
N LYS A 47 -4.11 5.43 3.01
CA LYS A 47 -4.49 4.58 4.15
C LYS A 47 -3.26 4.12 4.95
N TYR A 48 -2.16 3.79 4.28
CA TYR A 48 -0.92 3.38 4.93
C TYR A 48 -0.22 4.57 5.60
N GLU A 49 -0.22 5.74 4.97
CA GLU A 49 0.30 6.99 5.52
C GLU A 49 -0.42 7.33 6.83
N LYS A 50 -1.76 7.39 6.81
CA LYS A 50 -2.57 7.64 8.02
C LYS A 50 -2.28 6.67 9.17
N LYS A 51 -2.08 5.39 8.85
CA LYS A 51 -1.73 4.37 9.87
C LYS A 51 -0.32 4.58 10.41
N TYR A 52 0.65 4.88 9.54
CA TYR A 52 2.03 5.13 9.93
C TYR A 52 2.13 6.37 10.83
N ASP A 53 1.49 7.47 10.42
CA ASP A 53 1.47 8.73 11.17
C ASP A 53 0.77 8.57 12.53
N CYS A 54 -0.34 7.82 12.58
CA CYS A 54 -1.03 7.52 13.82
C CYS A 54 -0.13 6.78 14.82
N LEU A 55 0.60 5.76 14.36
CA LEU A 55 1.53 5.02 15.21
C LEU A 55 2.70 5.89 15.67
N TYR A 56 3.27 6.71 14.78
CA TYR A 56 4.33 7.66 15.12
C TYR A 56 3.86 8.71 16.13
N PHE A 57 2.63 9.19 15.99
CA PHE A 57 2.02 10.11 16.94
C PHE A 57 1.89 9.47 18.33
N VAL A 58 1.42 8.22 18.42
CA VAL A 58 1.34 7.48 19.70
C VAL A 58 2.72 7.34 20.35
N ILE A 59 3.74 6.95 19.57
CA ILE A 59 5.13 6.84 20.04
C ILE A 59 5.64 8.18 20.59
N THR A 60 5.33 9.28 19.89
CA THR A 60 5.74 10.64 20.27
C THR A 60 5.02 11.10 21.53
N ALA A 61 3.71 10.86 21.62
CA ALA A 61 2.90 11.17 22.79
C ALA A 61 3.37 10.40 24.02
N ILE A 62 3.75 9.13 23.87
CA ILE A 62 4.39 8.34 24.91
C ILE A 62 5.71 8.99 25.36
N GLY A 63 6.60 9.36 24.43
CA GLY A 63 7.88 10.01 24.76
C GLY A 63 7.70 11.33 25.50
N PHE A 64 6.69 12.11 25.10
CA PHE A 64 6.32 13.35 25.78
C PHE A 64 5.77 13.10 27.18
N ALA A 65 4.86 12.13 27.34
CA ALA A 65 4.29 11.76 28.63
C ALA A 65 5.37 11.27 29.61
N VAL A 66 6.33 10.46 29.14
CA VAL A 66 7.47 10.00 29.96
C VAL A 66 8.33 11.18 30.40
N THR A 67 8.64 12.12 29.50
CA THR A 67 9.40 13.33 29.83
C THR A 67 8.69 14.16 30.91
N ILE A 68 7.37 14.33 30.81
CA ILE A 68 6.57 15.02 31.83
C ILE A 68 6.61 14.28 33.17
N LEU A 69 6.42 12.95 33.15
CA LEU A 69 6.41 12.13 34.37
C LEU A 69 7.76 12.20 35.10
N ILE A 70 8.87 12.15 34.36
CA ILE A 70 10.22 12.31 34.93
C ILE A 70 10.40 13.73 35.51
N GLY A 71 10.00 14.77 34.78
CA GLY A 71 10.14 16.15 35.22
C GLY A 71 9.30 16.50 36.45
N LEU A 72 8.13 15.88 36.60
CA LEU A 72 7.22 16.09 37.72
C LEU A 72 7.39 15.07 38.85
N GLN A 73 8.26 14.08 38.70
CA GLN A 73 8.40 12.95 39.62
C GLN A 73 8.52 13.41 41.08
N LYS A 74 9.46 14.30 41.38
CA LYS A 74 9.69 14.80 42.75
C LYS A 74 8.51 15.58 43.35
N ILE A 75 7.72 16.25 42.50
CA ILE A 75 6.54 17.02 42.93
C ILE A 75 5.39 16.07 43.23
N LEU A 76 5.23 15.04 42.40
CA LEU A 76 4.20 14.01 42.52
C LEU A 76 4.46 13.06 43.70
N GLU A 77 5.72 12.67 43.93
CA GLU A 77 6.14 11.89 45.10
C GLU A 77 5.71 12.55 46.42
N ALA A 78 5.83 13.88 46.50
CA ALA A 78 5.45 14.65 47.69
C ALA A 78 3.93 14.68 47.96
N HIS A 79 3.09 14.39 46.97
CA HIS A 79 1.63 14.55 47.07
C HIS A 79 0.83 13.23 47.01
N ILE A 80 1.34 12.18 46.35
CA ILE A 80 0.54 10.98 46.00
C ILE A 80 0.87 9.77 46.90
N GLY A 81 1.89 9.87 47.75
CA GLY A 81 2.30 8.80 48.66
C GLY A 81 2.90 7.57 47.94
N PRO A 82 3.21 6.50 48.70
CA PRO A 82 4.06 5.40 48.21
C PRO A 82 3.44 4.55 47.09
N LEU A 83 2.11 4.44 47.04
CA LEU A 83 1.43 3.75 45.93
C LEU A 83 1.49 4.56 44.63
N GLY A 84 1.37 5.89 44.70
CA GLY A 84 1.48 6.77 43.54
C GLY A 84 2.87 6.79 42.92
N ASP A 85 3.90 6.77 43.78
CA ASP A 85 5.30 6.69 43.35
C ASP A 85 5.59 5.39 42.59
N LEU A 86 5.07 4.26 43.08
CA LEU A 86 5.18 2.97 42.38
C LEU A 86 4.52 3.03 40.99
N PHE A 87 3.34 3.64 40.87
CA PHE A 87 2.67 3.80 39.57
C PHE A 87 3.45 4.68 38.60
N ILE A 88 4.02 5.79 39.07
CA ILE A 88 4.83 6.69 38.24
C ILE A 88 6.09 5.97 37.75
N THR A 89 6.80 5.31 38.68
CA THR A 89 8.00 4.53 38.39
C THR A 89 7.72 3.41 37.39
N CYS A 90 6.65 2.64 37.58
CA CYS A 90 6.22 1.61 36.64
C CYS A 90 5.86 2.21 35.27
N SER A 91 5.18 3.35 35.24
CA SER A 91 4.78 4.00 33.97
C SER A 91 5.99 4.49 33.17
N ILE A 92 6.98 5.07 33.85
CA ILE A 92 8.25 5.51 33.23
C ILE A 92 9.00 4.33 32.59
N PHE A 93 8.81 3.10 33.07
CA PHE A 93 9.42 1.90 32.49
C PHE A 93 8.56 1.23 31.40
N ILE A 94 7.25 1.09 31.65
CA ILE A 94 6.32 0.39 30.77
C ILE A 94 6.07 1.20 29.48
N LEU A 95 5.88 2.51 29.59
CA LEU A 95 5.55 3.35 28.44
C LEU A 95 6.65 3.33 27.36
N PRO A 96 7.95 3.55 27.68
CA PRO A 96 9.02 3.37 26.70
C PRO A 96 9.05 1.95 26.09
N SER A 97 8.80 0.92 26.91
CA SER A 97 8.77 -0.47 26.43
C SER A 97 7.67 -0.69 25.39
N VAL A 98 6.46 -0.18 25.64
CA VAL A 98 5.34 -0.22 24.67
C VAL A 98 5.70 0.53 23.39
N SER A 99 6.33 1.71 23.51
CA SER A 99 6.80 2.49 22.36
C SER A 99 7.85 1.73 21.53
N SER A 100 8.81 1.09 22.17
CA SER A 100 9.82 0.24 21.51
C SER A 100 9.20 -0.95 20.78
N VAL A 101 8.21 -1.62 21.38
CA VAL A 101 7.48 -2.71 20.72
C VAL A 101 6.71 -2.20 19.50
N LEU A 102 6.05 -1.05 19.61
CA LEU A 102 5.35 -0.44 18.47
C LEU A 102 6.32 -0.10 17.33
N LEU A 103 7.47 0.52 17.62
CA LEU A 103 8.53 0.80 16.65
C LEU A 103 9.05 -0.48 15.98
N LEU A 104 9.28 -1.53 16.77
CA LEU A 104 9.75 -2.82 16.27
C LEU A 104 8.71 -3.46 15.34
N LEU A 105 7.43 -3.44 15.70
CA LEU A 105 6.34 -3.92 14.85
C LEU A 105 6.23 -3.12 13.54
N MET A 106 6.43 -1.80 13.59
CA MET A 106 6.44 -0.94 12.40
C MET A 106 7.58 -1.29 11.45
N ASN A 107 8.77 -1.51 12.00
CA ASN A 107 9.97 -1.89 11.26
C ASN A 107 9.87 -3.31 10.68
N GLN A 108 9.48 -4.30 11.48
CA GLN A 108 9.31 -5.68 11.03
C GLN A 108 8.29 -5.82 9.90
N LYS A 109 7.17 -5.10 9.99
CA LYS A 109 6.15 -5.10 8.92
C LYS A 109 6.57 -4.26 7.71
N GLY A 110 7.69 -3.54 7.81
CA GLY A 110 8.24 -2.68 6.77
C GLY A 110 7.28 -1.58 6.35
N PHE A 111 6.50 -1.02 7.30
CA PHE A 111 5.43 -0.06 6.98
C PHE A 111 5.93 1.11 6.13
N LYS A 112 7.07 1.70 6.52
CA LYS A 112 7.69 2.80 5.78
C LYS A 112 8.06 2.40 4.36
N LYS A 113 8.74 1.26 4.19
CA LYS A 113 9.17 0.82 2.85
C LYS A 113 7.99 0.45 1.95
N LYS A 114 6.94 -0.16 2.52
CA LYS A 114 5.68 -0.46 1.80
C LYS A 114 4.91 0.80 1.43
N LEU A 115 5.01 1.87 2.22
CA LEU A 115 4.43 3.18 1.89
C LEU A 115 5.20 3.81 0.72
N GLU A 116 6.53 3.87 0.79
CA GLU A 116 7.40 4.39 -0.28
C GLU A 116 7.13 3.69 -1.62
N LEU A 117 7.09 2.35 -1.63
CA LEU A 117 6.83 1.57 -2.85
C LEU A 117 5.46 1.90 -3.48
N ARG A 118 4.42 2.10 -2.65
CA ARG A 118 3.10 2.48 -3.16
C ARG A 118 3.07 3.89 -3.73
N GLU A 119 3.78 4.80 -3.08
CA GLU A 119 3.82 6.19 -3.50
C GLU A 119 4.58 6.35 -4.82
N GLU A 120 5.70 5.64 -4.98
CA GLU A 120 6.40 5.51 -6.25
C GLU A 120 5.47 4.95 -7.34
N ALA A 121 4.74 3.87 -7.06
CA ALA A 121 3.79 3.28 -8.01
C ALA A 121 2.63 4.21 -8.37
N ARG A 122 2.13 4.98 -7.40
CA ARG A 122 1.08 5.98 -7.59
C ARG A 122 1.54 7.09 -8.53
N ILE A 123 2.73 7.64 -8.27
CA ILE A 123 3.33 8.71 -9.09
C ILE A 123 3.57 8.19 -10.51
N TYR A 124 4.17 7.01 -10.64
CA TYR A 124 4.48 6.43 -11.94
C TYR A 124 3.21 6.07 -12.73
N SER A 125 2.21 5.48 -12.09
CA SER A 125 0.91 5.20 -12.73
C SER A 125 0.24 6.49 -13.23
N LYS A 126 0.30 7.58 -12.44
CA LYS A 126 -0.24 8.88 -12.84
C LYS A 126 0.48 9.42 -14.08
N TYR A 127 1.81 9.31 -14.11
CA TYR A 127 2.62 9.68 -15.27
C TYR A 127 2.21 8.89 -16.51
N LEU A 128 2.15 7.55 -16.42
CA LEU A 128 1.77 6.67 -17.54
C LEU A 128 0.40 7.01 -18.11
N ILE A 129 -0.59 7.27 -17.26
CA ILE A 129 -1.95 7.64 -17.70
C ILE A 129 -1.96 8.99 -18.41
N ASN A 130 -1.26 9.98 -17.85
CA ASN A 130 -1.20 11.31 -18.46
C ASN A 130 -0.52 11.24 -19.83
N GLU A 131 0.61 10.55 -19.92
CA GLU A 131 1.35 10.33 -21.16
C GLU A 131 0.49 9.57 -22.19
N ALA A 132 -0.21 8.50 -21.77
CA ALA A 132 -1.11 7.76 -22.64
C ALA A 132 -2.25 8.63 -23.19
N LYS A 133 -2.83 9.51 -22.36
CA LYS A 133 -3.88 10.45 -22.78
C LYS A 133 -3.37 11.50 -23.75
N ILE A 134 -2.16 12.01 -23.53
CA ILE A 134 -1.51 12.98 -24.43
C ILE A 134 -1.28 12.34 -25.79
N ARG A 135 -0.64 11.15 -25.82
CA ARG A 135 -0.41 10.40 -27.06
C ARG A 135 -1.72 10.08 -27.77
N PHE A 136 -2.71 9.57 -27.04
CA PHE A 136 -4.04 9.26 -27.59
C PHE A 136 -4.74 10.49 -28.19
N GLY A 137 -4.59 11.66 -27.57
CA GLY A 137 -5.15 12.92 -28.08
C GLY A 137 -4.45 13.44 -29.34
N ALA A 138 -3.17 13.10 -29.52
CA ALA A 138 -2.40 13.44 -30.72
C ALA A 138 -2.56 12.44 -31.87
N SER A 139 -3.04 11.23 -31.57
CA SER A 139 -3.13 10.14 -32.54
C SER A 139 -4.32 10.26 -33.49
N THR A 140 -4.09 9.91 -34.76
CA THR A 140 -5.09 9.98 -35.83
C THR A 140 -5.35 8.65 -36.54
N SER A 141 -4.49 7.64 -36.34
CA SER A 141 -4.60 6.31 -36.97
C SER A 141 -4.76 5.17 -35.97
N ASP A 142 -5.30 4.04 -36.45
CA ASP A 142 -5.48 2.84 -35.64
C ASP A 142 -4.14 2.19 -35.27
N GLU A 143 -3.12 2.30 -36.12
CA GLU A 143 -1.76 1.85 -35.81
C GLU A 143 -1.20 2.57 -34.60
N GLU A 144 -1.32 3.90 -34.54
CA GLU A 144 -0.86 4.71 -33.41
C GLU A 144 -1.60 4.36 -32.11
N TYR A 145 -2.92 4.15 -32.17
CA TYR A 145 -3.69 3.68 -31.01
C TYR A 145 -3.21 2.33 -30.52
N GLN A 146 -2.85 1.41 -31.42
CA GLN A 146 -2.33 0.09 -31.05
C GLN A 146 -0.94 0.19 -30.39
N GLU A 147 -0.08 1.08 -30.87
CA GLU A 147 1.23 1.33 -30.28
C GLU A 147 1.10 1.87 -28.85
N ILE A 148 0.18 2.81 -28.62
CA ILE A 148 -0.11 3.32 -27.27
C ILE A 148 -0.56 2.19 -26.34
N TYR A 149 -1.46 1.32 -26.80
CA TYR A 149 -1.91 0.18 -26.02
C TYR A 149 -0.75 -0.77 -25.65
N LYS A 150 0.08 -1.16 -26.64
CA LYS A 150 1.23 -2.05 -26.43
C LYS A 150 2.25 -1.45 -25.48
N TRP A 151 2.56 -0.17 -25.66
CA TRP A 151 3.47 0.58 -24.79
C TRP A 151 2.94 0.62 -23.35
N LEU A 152 1.69 1.07 -23.15
CA LEU A 152 1.11 1.19 -21.82
C LEU A 152 1.04 -0.17 -21.10
N ASN A 153 0.68 -1.22 -21.82
CA ASN A 153 0.64 -2.58 -21.26
C ASN A 153 2.02 -3.05 -20.80
N THR A 154 3.06 -2.76 -21.58
CA THR A 154 4.45 -3.10 -21.25
C THR A 154 4.92 -2.38 -19.99
N GLU A 155 4.66 -1.07 -19.89
CA GLU A 155 5.06 -0.28 -18.72
C GLU A 155 4.29 -0.68 -17.46
N ILE A 156 3.00 -1.02 -17.57
CA ILE A 156 2.23 -1.53 -16.43
C ILE A 156 2.73 -2.88 -15.96
N LYS A 157 3.11 -3.80 -16.86
CA LYS A 157 3.74 -5.08 -16.48
C LYS A 157 5.06 -4.87 -15.73
N LYS A 158 5.93 -3.99 -16.25
CA LYS A 158 7.18 -3.63 -15.56
C LYS A 158 6.93 -3.06 -14.16
N LEU A 159 5.92 -2.19 -14.02
CA LEU A 159 5.53 -1.66 -12.71
C LEU A 159 5.07 -2.77 -11.77
N GLN A 160 4.21 -3.68 -12.23
CA GLN A 160 3.71 -4.81 -11.44
C GLN A 160 4.85 -5.72 -10.98
N GLU A 161 5.79 -6.05 -11.87
CA GLU A 161 6.97 -6.85 -11.54
C GLU A 161 7.88 -6.14 -10.53
N SER A 162 8.12 -4.84 -10.71
CA SER A 162 8.90 -4.03 -9.77
C SER A 162 8.26 -4.00 -8.39
N GLN A 163 6.94 -3.79 -8.32
CA GLN A 163 6.19 -3.81 -7.07
C GLN A 163 6.25 -5.20 -6.42
N ALA A 164 6.04 -6.28 -7.17
CA ALA A 164 6.13 -7.64 -6.65
C ALA A 164 7.51 -7.92 -6.04
N LYS A 165 8.59 -7.57 -6.74
CA LYS A 165 9.97 -7.71 -6.24
C LYS A 165 10.20 -6.87 -4.99
N GLY A 166 9.74 -5.61 -4.99
CA GLY A 166 9.85 -4.70 -3.85
C GLY A 166 9.14 -5.25 -2.61
N TYR A 167 7.90 -5.73 -2.76
CA TYR A 167 7.15 -6.32 -1.65
C TYR A 167 7.79 -7.61 -1.12
N MET A 168 8.25 -8.50 -2.01
CA MET A 168 8.94 -9.72 -1.60
C MET A 168 10.24 -9.43 -0.86
N ALA A 169 11.00 -8.42 -1.29
CA ALA A 169 12.21 -8.01 -0.57
C ALA A 169 11.89 -7.53 0.86
N VAL A 170 10.81 -6.75 1.03
CA VAL A 170 10.37 -6.31 2.36
C VAL A 170 9.90 -7.49 3.24
N HIS A 171 9.23 -8.49 2.65
CA HIS A 171 8.78 -9.68 3.37
C HIS A 171 9.93 -10.62 3.75
N ASN A 172 10.88 -10.88 2.86
CA ASN A 172 12.00 -11.79 3.12
C ASN A 172 12.99 -11.23 4.16
N VAL A 173 13.13 -9.89 4.25
CA VAL A 173 13.91 -9.25 5.32
C VAL A 173 13.22 -9.38 6.67
N SER A 174 11.89 -9.36 6.70
CA SER A 174 11.07 -9.61 7.90
C SER A 174 11.20 -11.05 8.41
N GLU A 175 11.33 -12.04 7.51
CA GLU A 175 11.52 -13.44 7.89
C GLU A 175 12.93 -13.72 8.41
N LYS A 176 13.97 -13.14 7.79
CA LYS A 176 15.36 -13.32 8.25
C LYS A 176 15.69 -12.65 9.58
N THR A 177 14.89 -11.71 10.05
CA THR A 177 15.06 -11.07 11.37
C THR A 177 14.30 -11.80 12.49
N ASN A 178 13.52 -12.83 12.16
CA ASN A 178 12.70 -13.62 13.09
C ASN A 178 13.10 -15.11 13.18
N GLY A 179 14.19 -15.52 12.52
CA GLY A 179 14.78 -16.86 12.62
C GLY A 179 16.16 -16.79 13.25
#